data_AF-A0A5B2U7E3-F1
#
_entry.id   AF-A0A5B2U7E3-F1
#
_cell.length_a   1.000
_cell.length_b   1.000
_cell.length_c   1.000
_cell.angle_alpha   90.00
_cell.angle_beta   90.00
_cell.angle_gamma   90.00
#
_symmetry.space_group_name_H-M   'P 1'
#
loop_
_entity.id
_entity.type
_entity.pdbx_description
1 polymer ?
#
loop_
_entity_poly.entity_id
_entity_poly.type
_entity_poly.pdbx_seq_one_letter_code
_entity_poly.pdbx_strand_id
1 'polypeptide(L)'
;MEEASKAKKAKKGFMTPERKKKLRLLLRKKAAEELKKEQERKAAERRRIIEERCGKPKNIDDANEVSLTSIITGYHQRITKLEEEKYDR
;
A
#
# COMPACT_ATOMS: atom_id res chain seq x y z
N MET A 1 -53.89 -7.20 32.55
CA MET A 1 -52.95 -6.09 32.79
C MET A 1 -51.88 -6.19 31.70
N GLU A 2 -52.20 -5.95 30.43
CA GLU A 2 -52.57 -4.66 29.86
C GLU A 2 -51.83 -3.48 30.50
N GLU A 3 -51.06 -2.79 29.64
CA GLU A 3 -50.49 -1.46 29.84
C GLU A 3 -49.39 -1.25 30.90
N ALA A 4 -48.14 -1.37 30.42
CA ALA A 4 -47.11 -0.38 30.73
C ALA A 4 -46.47 0.10 29.42
N SER A 5 -47.17 1.05 28.79
CA SER A 5 -46.55 2.16 28.07
C SER A 5 -45.65 1.79 26.88
N LYS A 6 -46.31 1.47 25.77
CA LYS A 6 -45.85 1.72 24.40
C LYS A 6 -45.57 3.22 24.20
N ALA A 7 -44.53 3.73 24.82
CA ALA A 7 -44.05 5.11 24.67
C ALA A 7 -42.55 5.14 24.33
N LYS A 8 -42.02 4.09 23.69
CA LYS A 8 -40.82 4.26 22.87
C LYS A 8 -41.30 4.81 21.55
N LYS A 9 -41.25 6.15 21.38
CA LYS A 9 -41.26 6.83 20.07
C LYS A 9 -40.46 5.93 19.13
N ALA A 10 -41.15 5.15 18.29
CA ALA A 10 -40.50 4.39 17.25
C ALA A 10 -39.81 5.47 16.44
N LYS A 11 -38.49 5.62 16.61
CA LYS A 11 -37.69 6.59 15.87
C LYS A 11 -37.94 6.17 14.43
N LYS A 12 -38.84 6.89 13.76
CA LYS A 12 -39.24 6.68 12.37
C LYS A 12 -37.94 6.78 11.61
N GLY A 13 -37.33 5.62 11.38
CA GLY A 13 -35.96 5.55 10.91
C GLY A 13 -35.95 6.30 9.59
N PHE A 14 -35.04 7.26 9.46
CA PHE A 14 -34.88 8.09 8.26
C PHE A 14 -34.87 7.25 6.97
N MET A 15 -34.51 5.97 7.08
CA MET A 15 -34.57 4.99 6.01
C MET A 15 -35.26 3.70 6.45
N THR A 16 -35.88 3.02 5.50
CA THR A 16 -36.36 1.63 5.67
C THR A 16 -35.17 0.69 5.95
N PRO A 17 -35.40 -0.44 6.65
CA PRO A 17 -34.35 -1.41 6.97
C PRO A 17 -33.57 -1.90 5.74
N GLU A 18 -34.26 -2.13 4.62
CA GLU A 18 -33.66 -2.54 3.35
C GLU A 18 -32.75 -1.46 2.75
N ARG A 19 -33.21 -0.20 2.74
CA ARG A 19 -32.39 0.92 2.27
C ARG A 19 -31.14 1.11 3.12
N LYS A 20 -31.24 0.94 4.45
CA LYS A 20 -30.09 0.98 5.36
C LYS A 20 -29.10 -0.18 5.10
N LYS A 21 -29.61 -1.39 4.78
CA LYS A 21 -28.77 -2.53 4.39
C LYS A 21 -28.02 -2.25 3.09
N LYS A 22 -28.70 -1.72 2.07
CA LYS A 22 -28.10 -1.32 0.78
C LYS A 22 -27.04 -0.24 0.97
N LEU A 23 -27.32 0.79 1.78
CA LEU A 23 -26.37 1.87 2.06
C LEU A 23 -25.08 1.35 2.71
N ARG A 24 -25.17 0.49 3.74
CA ARG A 24 -23.98 -0.09 4.38
C ARG A 24 -23.15 -0.93 3.42
N LEU A 25 -23.79 -1.67 2.53
CA LEU A 25 -23.10 -2.45 1.50
C LEU A 25 -22.31 -1.53 0.56
N LEU A 26 -22.93 -0.44 0.10
CA LEU A 26 -22.27 0.55 -0.77
C LEU A 26 -21.10 1.23 -0.08
N LEU A 27 -21.24 1.60 1.20
CA LEU A 27 -20.16 2.22 1.97
C LEU A 27 -18.96 1.28 2.14
N ARG A 28 -19.19 -0.01 2.41
CA ARG A 28 -18.10 -1.00 2.50
C ARG A 28 -17.43 -1.25 1.16
N LYS A 29 -18.21 -1.32 0.08
CA LYS A 29 -17.66 -1.45 -1.29
C LYS A 29 -16.76 -0.25 -1.62
N LYS A 30 -17.22 0.98 -1.35
CA LYS A 30 -16.43 2.19 -1.55
C LYS A 30 -15.17 2.20 -0.69
N ALA A 31 -15.25 1.81 0.58
CA ALA A 31 -14.09 1.72 1.45
C ALA A 31 -13.06 0.68 0.96
N ALA A 32 -13.51 -0.46 0.47
CA ALA A 32 -12.63 -1.49 -0.10
C ALA A 32 -11.95 -1.01 -1.40
N GLU A 33 -12.69 -0.28 -2.25
CA GLU A 33 -12.17 0.30 -3.49
C GLU A 33 -11.10 1.36 -3.20
N GLU A 34 -11.37 2.30 -2.28
CA GLU A 34 -10.40 3.31 -1.86
C GLU A 34 -9.15 2.68 -1.24
N LEU A 35 -9.31 1.63 -0.41
CA LEU A 35 -8.18 0.89 0.16
C LEU A 35 -7.32 0.25 -0.92
N LYS A 36 -7.94 -0.37 -1.94
CA LYS A 36 -7.22 -0.98 -3.06
C LYS A 36 -6.47 0.09 -3.86
N LYS A 37 -7.10 1.22 -4.15
CA LYS A 37 -6.50 2.35 -4.85
C LYS A 37 -5.31 2.93 -4.09
N GLU A 38 -5.39 3.03 -2.77
CA GLU A 38 -4.28 3.48 -1.94
C GLU A 38 -3.12 2.47 -1.94
N GLN A 39 -3.42 1.17 -1.87
CA GLN A 39 -2.39 0.12 -1.99
C GLN A 39 -1.69 0.19 -3.34
N GLU A 40 -2.43 0.36 -4.44
CA GLU A 40 -1.86 0.52 -5.79
C GLU A 40 -1.00 1.77 -5.88
N ARG A 41 -1.44 2.91 -5.31
CA ARG A 41 -0.64 4.13 -5.22
C ARG A 41 0.66 3.92 -4.43
N LYS A 42 0.58 3.27 -3.27
CA LYS A 42 1.75 2.97 -2.43
C LYS A 42 2.70 1.99 -3.12
N ALA A 43 2.17 1.02 -3.87
CA ALA A 43 2.96 0.08 -4.64
C ALA A 43 3.65 0.78 -5.83
N ALA A 44 2.96 1.69 -6.52
CA ALA A 44 3.54 2.50 -7.59
C ALA A 44 4.66 3.41 -7.06
N GLU A 45 4.43 4.09 -5.95
CA GLU A 45 5.45 4.94 -5.31
C GLU A 45 6.64 4.10 -4.83
N ARG A 46 6.39 2.93 -4.25
CA ARG A 46 7.46 1.99 -3.88
C ARG A 46 8.29 1.58 -5.10
N ARG A 47 7.65 1.31 -6.25
CA ARG A 47 8.37 0.99 -7.50
C ARG A 47 9.21 2.17 -7.98
N ARG A 48 8.65 3.38 -7.99
CA ARG A 48 9.35 4.61 -8.35
C ARG A 48 10.59 4.83 -7.49
N ILE A 49 10.46 4.70 -6.17
CA ILE A 49 11.58 4.85 -5.23
C ILE A 49 12.67 3.78 -5.47
N ILE A 50 12.27 2.53 -5.76
CA ILE A 50 13.24 1.48 -6.09
C ILE A 50 13.99 1.81 -7.37
N GLU A 51 13.29 2.27 -8.41
CA GLU A 51 13.91 2.65 -9.67
C GLU A 51 14.88 3.83 -9.51
N GLU A 52 14.48 4.85 -8.76
CA GLU A 52 15.32 6.01 -8.43
C GLU A 52 16.56 5.60 -7.63
N ARG A 53 16.40 4.72 -6.64
CA ARG A 53 17.51 4.26 -5.80
C ARG A 53 18.45 3.34 -6.55
N CYS A 54 17.95 2.30 -7.20
CA CYS A 54 18.77 1.28 -7.84
C CYS A 54 19.37 1.76 -9.15
N GLY A 55 18.65 2.61 -9.90
CA GLY A 55 19.06 3.10 -11.21
C GLY A 55 19.07 2.01 -12.28
N LYS A 56 19.78 2.28 -13.38
CA LYS A 56 19.95 1.32 -14.49
C LYS A 56 21.07 0.31 -14.18
N PRO A 57 20.93 -0.94 -14.63
CA PRO A 57 22.00 -1.93 -14.51
C PRO A 57 23.26 -1.44 -15.25
N LYS A 58 24.44 -1.79 -14.71
CA LYS A 58 25.72 -1.51 -15.37
C LYS A 58 25.84 -2.39 -16.62
N ASN A 59 26.38 -1.83 -17.71
CA ASN A 59 26.69 -2.62 -18.91
C ASN A 59 27.87 -3.55 -18.59
N ILE A 60 27.63 -4.85 -18.74
CA ILE A 60 28.62 -5.91 -18.54
C ILE A 60 29.05 -6.58 -19.86
N ASP A 61 28.28 -6.39 -20.93
CA ASP A 61 28.47 -7.08 -22.20
C ASP A 61 29.68 -6.52 -22.96
N ASP A 62 29.90 -5.21 -22.87
CA ASP A 62 31.02 -4.50 -23.51
C ASP A 62 32.17 -4.19 -22.52
N ALA A 63 32.12 -4.74 -21.31
CA ALA A 63 33.05 -4.40 -20.23
C ALA A 63 34.39 -5.14 -20.39
N ASN A 64 35.49 -4.40 -20.35
CA ASN A 64 36.84 -5.00 -20.21
C ASN A 64 37.10 -5.45 -18.77
N GLU A 65 38.13 -6.26 -18.54
CA GLU A 65 38.45 -6.88 -17.24
C GLU A 65 38.61 -5.87 -16.10
N VAL A 66 39.23 -4.71 -16.37
CA VAL A 66 39.41 -3.63 -15.39
C VAL A 66 38.06 -3.00 -15.01
N SER A 67 37.21 -2.74 -16.00
CA SER A 67 35.87 -2.19 -15.79
C SER A 67 34.96 -3.18 -15.07
N LEU A 68 35.06 -4.47 -15.39
CA LEU A 68 34.29 -5.53 -14.74
C LEU A 68 34.67 -5.65 -13.25
N THR A 69 35.96 -5.65 -12.94
CA THR A 69 36.47 -5.66 -11.56
C THR A 69 35.98 -4.45 -10.77
N SER A 70 35.99 -3.27 -11.39
CA SER A 70 35.50 -2.03 -10.79
C SER A 70 34.00 -2.08 -10.51
N ILE A 71 33.21 -2.62 -11.45
CA ILE A 71 31.76 -2.80 -11.30
C ILE A 71 31.44 -3.73 -10.12
N ILE A 72 32.09 -4.89 -10.05
CA ILE A 72 31.89 -5.87 -8.98
C ILE A 72 32.24 -5.26 -7.61
N THR A 73 33.41 -4.62 -7.52
CA THR A 73 33.88 -4.00 -6.27
C THR A 73 32.92 -2.89 -5.82
N GLY A 74 32.44 -2.05 -6.74
CA GLY A 74 31.46 -1.01 -6.44
C GLY A 74 30.11 -1.57 -5.96
N TYR A 75 29.63 -2.65 -6.58
CA TYR A 75 28.41 -3.33 -6.11
C TYR A 75 28.59 -3.93 -4.72
N HIS A 76 29.73 -4.59 -4.45
CA HIS A 76 30.02 -5.17 -3.14
C HIS A 76 30.01 -4.10 -2.04
N GLN A 77 30.75 -2.99 -2.23
CA GLN A 77 30.76 -1.87 -1.28
C GLN A 77 29.37 -1.29 -1.03
N ARG A 78 28.58 -1.14 -2.10
CA ARG A 78 27.22 -0.61 -2.00
C ARG A 78 26.29 -1.55 -1.23
N ILE A 79 26.42 -2.85 -1.42
CA ILE A 79 25.64 -3.85 -0.68
C ILE A 79 26.00 -3.79 0.81
N THR A 80 27.29 -3.77 1.15
CA THR A 80 27.74 -3.66 2.55
C THR A 80 27.14 -2.43 3.24
N LYS A 81 27.23 -1.26 2.60
CA LYS A 81 26.67 -0.01 3.15
C LYS A 81 25.15 -0.08 3.33
N LEU A 82 24.42 -0.65 2.37
CA LEU A 82 22.97 -0.79 2.48
C LEU A 82 22.56 -1.77 3.59
N GLU A 83 23.35 -2.82 3.81
CA GLU A 83 23.14 -3.78 4.89
C GLU A 83 23.41 -3.14 6.27
N GLU A 84 24.44 -2.31 6.38
CA GLU A 84 24.71 -1.48 7.57
C GLU A 84 23.54 -0.51 7.86
N GLU A 85 23.14 0.27 6.85
CA GLU A 85 22.00 1.20 6.97
C GLU A 85 20.68 0.50 7.33
N LYS A 86 20.50 -0.76 6.91
CA LYS A 86 19.33 -1.59 7.27
C LYS A 86 19.41 -2.07 8.71
N TYR A 87 20.59 -2.43 9.20
CA TYR A 87 20.77 -2.94 10.56
C TYR A 87 20.48 -1.86 11.61
N ASP A 88 20.86 -0.61 11.33
CA ASP A 88 20.66 0.53 12.24
C ASP A 88 19.22 1.09 12.25
N ARG A 89 18.34 0.63 11.35
CA ARG A 89 16.98 1.17 11.11
C ARG A 89 15.87 0.31 11.71
#